data_AF-A0A7Z1GUL9-F1
#
_entry.id   AF-A0A7Z1GUL9-F1
#
_cell.length_a   1.000
_cell.length_b   1.000
_cell.length_c   1.000
_cell.angle_alpha   90.00
_cell.angle_beta   90.00
_cell.angle_gamma   90.00
#
_symmetry.space_group_name_H-M   'P 1'
#
loop_
_entity.id
_entity.type
_entity.pdbx_description
1 polymer ?
#
loop_
_entity_poly.entity_id
_entity_poly.type
_entity_poly.pdbx_seq_one_letter_code
_entity_poly.pdbx_strand_id
1 'polypeptide(L)'
;MNTLIEGHRTVIAKRLPEHGSSMVRSGAGMSLDGPVNAFAAAERRFGENMDCSTHVAVIKLMMMTLGPRPSDVFHQVTQAGEGYAVTMKDQYRVHVSQAELEQVTRASRFTGQDPDALKHANFMLAAFVKRKQQLGGYATFDAALAKTLEGETSKRCLEGMGVYGLSRWVAARDMVGRDLAWVRQTHDFGAALVVGGANHTHGEGYGYVLFDDRETPPQRDRGLAQVSESIRHADIWSGFYQGVEGNCVTVSAIKAAITRFPEGIYTAIYRTPAGCEVTMRDGFRLRLSHEELRQATAASNFYGSNPVLLDYANFLYACSAKRAQLENNDFRAGRSFTAALETLNDGEYPGEALQRLGLFGYIRNSTVEELVNGAIGTIADGWHSVVVVKGMLDLYGQKYALNESPWRRKTLTALKLV
;
A
#
# COMPACT_ATOMS: atom_id res chain seq x y z
N MET A 1 34.32 47.79 36.29
CA MET A 1 33.45 47.10 37.25
C MET A 1 32.06 46.98 36.64
N ASN A 2 31.68 45.73 36.35
CA ASN A 2 30.36 45.09 36.20
C ASN A 2 29.23 45.84 35.46
N THR A 3 28.77 45.44 34.26
CA THR A 3 27.96 44.24 33.86
C THR A 3 26.52 44.18 34.43
N LEU A 4 25.52 44.13 33.53
CA LEU A 4 24.48 43.07 33.34
C LEU A 4 23.17 43.68 32.77
N ILE A 5 22.77 43.43 31.52
CA ILE A 5 22.13 42.27 30.84
C ILE A 5 20.68 42.62 30.43
N GLU A 6 20.47 42.57 29.10
CA GLU A 6 19.20 42.59 28.39
C GLU A 6 18.41 41.28 28.59
N GLY A 7 17.10 41.40 28.83
CA GLY A 7 16.16 40.27 28.86
C GLY A 7 15.49 40.07 27.50
N HIS A 8 15.98 39.11 26.72
CA HIS A 8 15.29 38.57 25.54
C HIS A 8 14.12 37.68 25.96
N ARG A 9 12.91 38.04 25.52
CA ARG A 9 11.70 37.20 25.64
C ARG A 9 11.74 36.06 24.62
N THR A 10 11.64 34.83 25.13
CA THR A 10 11.48 33.58 24.38
C THR A 10 10.09 33.52 23.74
N VAL A 11 10.02 33.35 22.43
CA VAL A 11 8.76 33.08 21.71
C VAL A 11 8.53 31.57 21.72
N ILE A 12 7.49 31.16 22.45
CA ILE A 12 7.02 29.78 22.58
C ILE A 12 6.46 29.30 21.23
N ALA A 13 6.99 28.20 20.71
CA ALA A 13 6.51 27.54 19.50
C ALA A 13 5.11 26.94 19.71
N LYS A 14 4.16 27.31 18.84
CA LYS A 14 2.76 26.86 18.87
C LYS A 14 2.60 25.43 18.35
N ARG A 15 1.71 24.69 19.02
CA ARG A 15 1.16 23.36 18.73
C ARG A 15 0.86 23.13 17.25
N LEU A 16 0.96 21.88 16.78
CA LEU A 16 0.28 21.45 15.55
C LEU A 16 -1.24 21.62 15.77
N PRO A 17 -1.99 22.32 14.90
CA PRO A 17 -3.43 22.46 15.08
C PRO A 17 -4.13 21.12 14.80
N GLU A 18 -4.78 20.55 15.82
CA GLU A 18 -5.73 19.46 15.66
C GLU A 18 -7.18 19.90 15.92
N HIS A 19 -8.06 19.33 15.08
CA HIS A 19 -9.52 19.26 15.12
C HIS A 19 -10.35 20.55 14.99
N GLY A 20 -10.79 20.79 13.75
CA GLY A 20 -11.99 21.54 13.41
C GLY A 20 -12.94 20.65 12.59
N SER A 21 -14.21 20.62 12.99
CA SER A 21 -15.30 19.79 12.51
C SER A 21 -15.47 19.69 10.98
N SER A 22 -16.01 18.55 10.57
CA SER A 22 -16.57 18.23 9.25
C SER A 22 -17.23 19.43 8.56
N MET A 23 -16.58 19.89 7.48
CA MET A 23 -17.26 20.57 6.38
C MET A 23 -16.97 19.77 5.12
N VAL A 24 -18.06 19.30 4.51
CA VAL A 24 -18.09 18.70 3.17
C VAL A 24 -17.32 19.60 2.21
N ARG A 25 -16.10 19.20 1.84
CA ARG A 25 -15.41 19.78 0.69
C ARG A 25 -15.79 18.98 -0.53
N SER A 26 -16.72 19.55 -1.29
CA SER A 26 -16.94 19.26 -2.70
C SER A 26 -15.61 19.26 -3.45
N GLY A 27 -15.42 18.25 -4.32
CA GLY A 27 -14.22 18.05 -5.11
C GLY A 27 -13.76 19.32 -5.83
N ALA A 28 -12.55 19.74 -5.52
CA ALA A 28 -11.74 20.63 -6.33
C ALA A 28 -10.33 20.07 -6.25
N GLY A 29 -9.77 19.69 -7.41
CA GLY A 29 -8.44 19.12 -7.51
C GLY A 29 -7.42 20.00 -6.78
N MET A 30 -6.60 19.38 -5.92
CA MET A 30 -5.38 20.04 -5.45
C MET A 30 -4.56 20.40 -6.67
N SER A 31 -4.18 21.68 -6.79
CA SER A 31 -3.15 22.05 -7.77
C SER A 31 -1.92 21.19 -7.50
N LEU A 32 -1.45 20.51 -8.54
CA LEU A 32 -0.22 19.72 -8.52
C LEU A 32 0.99 20.54 -8.03
N ASP A 33 0.92 21.87 -8.07
CA ASP A 33 2.01 22.78 -7.70
C ASP A 33 2.25 22.93 -6.19
N GLY A 34 1.25 22.63 -5.35
CA GLY A 34 1.27 22.95 -3.92
C GLY A 34 2.46 22.31 -3.18
N PRO A 35 2.51 20.97 -3.05
CA PRO A 35 3.65 20.29 -2.41
C PRO A 35 4.95 20.34 -3.23
N VAL A 36 4.85 20.46 -4.55
CA VAL A 36 6.00 20.43 -5.47
C VAL A 36 6.94 21.60 -5.23
N ASN A 37 6.40 22.79 -5.01
CA ASN A 37 7.20 24.02 -4.83
C ASN A 37 7.31 24.47 -3.36
N ALA A 38 6.66 23.77 -2.41
CA ALA A 38 6.62 24.17 -1.01
C ALA A 38 7.98 24.05 -0.29
N PHE A 39 8.77 23.00 -0.58
CA PHE A 39 10.08 22.77 0.02
C PHE A 39 11.02 21.97 -0.90
N ALA A 40 12.32 21.94 -0.62
CA ALA A 40 13.34 21.20 -1.36
C ALA A 40 14.41 20.64 -0.40
N ALA A 41 15.19 19.68 -0.90
CA ALA A 41 16.44 19.30 -0.23
C ALA A 41 17.48 20.39 -0.50
N ALA A 42 18.30 20.75 0.49
CA ALA A 42 19.42 21.63 0.24
C ALA A 42 20.40 21.03 -0.77
N GLU A 43 20.99 21.88 -1.61
CA GLU A 43 22.07 21.47 -2.48
C GLU A 43 23.27 20.98 -1.67
N ARG A 44 23.88 19.90 -2.17
CA ARG A 44 25.11 19.33 -1.63
C ARG A 44 26.24 20.33 -1.79
N ARG A 45 27.03 20.51 -0.74
CA ARG A 45 28.30 21.25 -0.85
C ARG A 45 29.41 20.30 -1.30
N PHE A 46 30.47 20.85 -1.87
CA PHE A 46 31.63 20.07 -2.30
C PHE A 46 32.18 19.23 -1.14
N GLY A 47 32.33 17.92 -1.36
CA GLY A 47 32.81 16.97 -0.35
C GLY A 47 31.75 16.44 0.63
N GLU A 48 30.49 16.89 0.56
CA GLU A 48 29.42 16.36 1.41
C GLU A 48 28.85 15.04 0.84
N ASN A 49 28.73 14.04 1.70
CA ASN A 49 28.01 12.79 1.42
C ASN A 49 26.51 12.83 1.81
N MET A 50 26.00 14.01 2.16
CA MET A 50 24.58 14.18 2.51
C MET A 50 23.73 14.18 1.24
N ASP A 51 22.62 13.43 1.22
CA ASP A 51 21.65 13.45 0.13
C ASP A 51 20.23 13.18 0.64
N CYS A 52 19.44 14.24 0.79
CA CYS A 52 18.03 14.10 1.20
C CYS A 52 17.05 14.14 0.02
N SER A 53 17.53 14.09 -1.23
CA SER A 53 16.68 14.22 -2.43
C SER A 53 15.60 13.14 -2.47
N THR A 54 15.95 11.89 -2.16
CA THR A 54 14.98 10.78 -2.09
C THR A 54 13.89 11.02 -1.05
N HIS A 55 14.27 11.44 0.16
CA HIS A 55 13.32 11.71 1.24
C HIS A 55 12.35 12.83 0.84
N VAL A 56 12.86 13.92 0.27
CA VAL A 56 12.04 15.03 -0.21
C VAL A 56 11.11 14.58 -1.33
N ALA A 57 11.61 13.82 -2.31
CA ALA A 57 10.80 13.33 -3.42
C ALA A 57 9.66 12.42 -2.94
N VAL A 58 9.95 11.48 -2.03
CA VAL A 58 8.95 10.57 -1.45
C VAL A 58 7.95 11.29 -0.56
N ILE A 59 8.40 12.21 0.30
CA ILE A 59 7.50 13.02 1.15
C ILE A 59 6.56 13.85 0.28
N LYS A 60 7.06 14.49 -0.79
CA LYS A 60 6.19 15.24 -1.70
C LYS A 60 5.20 14.33 -2.41
N LEU A 61 5.62 13.15 -2.88
CA LEU A 61 4.72 12.16 -3.46
C LEU A 61 3.61 11.77 -2.46
N MET A 62 3.98 11.51 -1.21
CA MET A 62 3.03 11.21 -0.12
C MET A 62 2.07 12.39 0.12
N MET A 63 2.56 13.62 0.16
CA MET A 63 1.74 14.81 0.37
C MET A 63 0.77 15.08 -0.79
N MET A 64 1.18 14.79 -2.02
CA MET A 64 0.33 14.94 -3.21
C MET A 64 -0.75 13.87 -3.29
N THR A 65 -0.41 12.62 -2.97
CA THR A 65 -1.34 11.49 -3.10
C THR A 65 -2.25 11.36 -1.88
N LEU A 66 -1.71 11.49 -0.68
CA LEU A 66 -2.44 11.22 0.57
C LEU A 66 -2.85 12.51 1.28
N GLY A 67 -2.38 13.68 0.86
CA GLY A 67 -2.71 14.97 1.47
C GLY A 67 -1.56 15.54 2.32
N PRO A 68 -1.61 16.84 2.63
CA PRO A 68 -0.42 17.59 3.02
C PRO A 68 0.03 17.42 4.48
N ARG A 69 -0.80 16.86 5.38
CA ARG A 69 -0.47 16.77 6.81
C ARG A 69 -0.03 15.37 7.20
N PRO A 70 0.77 15.19 8.28
CA PRO A 70 1.12 13.87 8.79
C PRO A 70 -0.09 12.98 9.11
N SER A 71 -1.21 13.55 9.55
CA SER A 71 -2.46 12.82 9.81
C SER A 71 -3.22 12.42 8.54
N ASP A 72 -2.92 13.03 7.40
CA ASP A 72 -3.46 12.61 6.10
C ASP A 72 -2.63 11.44 5.51
N VAL A 73 -1.32 11.47 5.77
CA VAL A 73 -0.32 10.55 5.22
C VAL A 73 -0.18 9.24 6.03
N PHE A 74 -0.06 9.35 7.36
CA PHE A 74 0.04 8.18 8.24
C PHE A 74 -1.35 7.63 8.59
N HIS A 75 -1.42 6.38 9.03
CA HIS A 75 -2.69 5.78 9.44
C HIS A 75 -3.29 6.48 10.67
N GLN A 76 -2.43 6.82 11.63
CA GLN A 76 -2.82 7.57 12.82
C GLN A 76 -1.64 8.39 13.34
N VAL A 77 -1.92 9.62 13.76
CA VAL A 77 -0.99 10.46 14.52
C VAL A 77 -1.76 10.96 15.73
N THR A 78 -1.21 10.76 16.92
CA THR A 78 -1.83 11.21 18.17
C THR A 78 -0.77 11.79 19.09
N GLN A 79 -1.10 12.88 19.80
CA GLN A 79 -0.24 13.40 20.84
C GLN A 79 -0.10 12.37 21.97
N ALA A 80 1.13 12.11 22.41
CA ALA A 80 1.43 11.18 23.50
C ALA A 80 2.61 11.73 24.32
N GLY A 81 2.39 12.11 25.58
CA GLY A 81 3.44 12.72 26.42
C GLY A 81 4.13 13.91 25.75
N GLU A 82 5.46 13.92 25.76
CA GLU A 82 6.33 14.96 25.16
C GLU A 82 6.55 14.76 23.64
N GLY A 83 5.63 14.07 22.95
CA GLY A 83 5.79 13.72 21.55
C GLY A 83 4.49 13.23 20.91
N TYR A 84 4.66 12.36 19.90
CA TYR A 84 3.58 11.84 19.08
C TYR A 84 3.72 10.33 18.92
N ALA A 85 2.63 9.60 19.17
CA ALA A 85 2.49 8.23 18.73
C ALA A 85 1.99 8.23 17.27
N VAL A 86 2.76 7.61 16.38
CA VAL A 86 2.48 7.50 14.96
C VAL A 86 2.29 6.04 14.60
N THR A 87 1.15 5.72 14.01
CA THR A 87 0.91 4.44 13.34
C THR A 87 1.01 4.68 11.83
N MET A 88 1.98 4.03 11.18
CA MET A 88 2.19 4.11 9.75
C MET A 88 1.12 3.31 8.98
N LYS A 89 1.01 3.50 7.66
CA LYS A 89 0.03 2.79 6.82
C LYS A 89 0.26 1.27 6.83
N ASP A 90 1.51 0.84 6.98
CA ASP A 90 1.87 -0.56 7.21
C ASP A 90 1.65 -1.07 8.65
N GLN A 91 0.97 -0.29 9.50
CA GLN A 91 0.69 -0.58 10.92
C GLN A 91 1.93 -0.57 11.83
N TYR A 92 3.12 -0.26 11.31
CA TYR A 92 4.29 -0.06 12.16
C TYR A 92 4.10 1.16 13.05
N ARG A 93 4.42 1.04 14.34
CA ARG A 93 4.20 2.10 15.32
C ARG A 93 5.52 2.67 15.79
N VAL A 94 5.62 3.99 15.78
CA VAL A 94 6.75 4.73 16.34
C VAL A 94 6.25 5.79 17.32
N HIS A 95 7.10 6.13 18.28
CA HIS A 95 6.91 7.30 19.13
C HIS A 95 8.02 8.30 18.82
N VAL A 96 7.65 9.51 18.36
CA VAL A 96 8.58 10.57 18.02
C VAL A 96 8.46 11.68 19.06
N SER A 97 9.53 11.94 19.79
CA SER A 97 9.60 13.01 20.79
C SER A 97 9.79 14.39 20.18
N GLN A 98 9.44 15.43 20.94
CA GLN A 98 9.69 16.83 20.55
C GLN A 98 11.18 17.10 20.30
N ALA A 99 12.07 16.53 21.10
CA ALA A 99 13.51 16.66 20.92
C ALA A 99 14.02 16.03 19.61
N GLU A 100 13.49 14.87 19.23
CA GLU A 100 13.81 14.21 17.97
C GLU A 100 13.29 15.02 16.76
N LEU A 101 12.10 15.63 16.87
CA LEU A 101 11.59 16.55 15.84
C LEU A 101 12.52 17.74 15.65
N GLU A 102 12.97 18.37 16.74
CA GLU A 102 13.91 19.50 16.68
C GLU A 102 15.27 19.10 16.10
N GLN A 103 15.77 17.91 16.44
CA GLN A 103 17.01 17.37 15.85
C GLN A 103 16.88 17.23 14.33
N VAL A 104 15.77 16.68 13.84
CA VAL A 104 15.51 16.57 12.40
C VAL A 104 15.39 17.93 11.74
N THR A 105 14.63 18.87 12.33
CA THR A 105 14.50 20.23 11.77
C THR A 105 15.84 20.95 11.64
N ARG A 106 16.77 20.75 12.58
CA ARG A 106 18.12 21.33 12.50
C ARG A 106 19.01 20.63 11.46
N ALA A 107 18.88 19.31 11.30
CA ALA A 107 19.82 18.51 10.51
C ALA A 107 19.38 18.26 9.06
N SER A 108 18.08 18.23 8.76
CA SER A 108 17.55 17.86 7.43
C SER A 108 17.92 18.83 6.32
N ARG A 109 18.19 20.09 6.68
CA ARG A 109 18.44 21.20 5.76
C ARG A 109 17.34 21.33 4.69
N PHE A 110 16.10 20.97 5.00
CA PHE A 110 14.98 21.26 4.11
C PHE A 110 14.80 22.78 4.01
N THR A 111 14.69 23.29 2.78
CA THR A 111 14.50 24.72 2.49
C THR A 111 13.17 24.91 1.79
N GLY A 112 12.52 26.06 1.95
CA GLY A 112 11.19 26.28 1.38
C GLY A 112 10.56 27.57 1.86
N GLN A 113 9.55 28.05 1.13
CA GLN A 113 8.81 29.28 1.48
C GLN A 113 7.53 28.97 2.29
N ASP A 114 7.17 27.70 2.44
CA ASP A 114 6.02 27.25 3.23
C ASP A 114 6.51 26.62 4.56
N PRO A 115 6.42 27.36 5.68
CA PRO A 115 6.85 26.87 6.98
C PRO A 115 6.05 25.66 7.47
N ASP A 116 4.77 25.56 7.11
CA ASP A 116 3.91 24.45 7.53
C ASP A 116 4.26 23.18 6.76
N ALA A 117 4.51 23.28 5.45
CA ALA A 117 5.01 22.17 4.65
C ALA A 117 6.38 21.67 5.15
N LEU A 118 7.30 22.59 5.48
CA LEU A 118 8.59 22.23 6.08
C LEU A 118 8.43 21.51 7.42
N LYS A 119 7.52 21.98 8.27
CA LYS A 119 7.21 21.34 9.55
C LYS A 119 6.67 19.93 9.36
N HIS A 120 5.72 19.75 8.43
CA HIS A 120 5.15 18.44 8.11
C HIS A 120 6.17 17.48 7.49
N ALA A 121 7.01 17.97 6.58
CA ALA A 121 8.07 17.17 5.96
C ALA A 121 9.10 16.70 6.98
N ASN A 122 9.54 17.58 7.89
CA ASN A 122 10.44 17.20 8.99
C ASN A 122 9.80 16.18 9.94
N PHE A 123 8.49 16.30 10.21
CA PHE A 123 7.77 15.29 11.00
C PHE A 123 7.78 13.91 10.33
N MET A 124 7.48 13.86 9.03
CA MET A 124 7.51 12.59 8.27
C MET A 124 8.91 11.98 8.23
N LEU A 125 9.95 12.80 8.04
CA LEU A 125 11.33 12.36 8.13
C LEU A 125 11.68 11.83 9.53
N ALA A 126 11.23 12.48 10.60
CA ALA A 126 11.47 12.01 11.97
C ALA A 126 10.81 10.65 12.25
N ALA A 127 9.60 10.42 11.76
CA ALA A 127 8.94 9.12 11.84
C ALA A 127 9.74 8.03 11.09
N PHE A 128 10.23 8.35 9.90
CA PHE A 128 11.13 7.46 9.14
C PHE A 128 12.41 7.13 9.94
N VAL A 129 13.10 8.15 10.46
CA VAL A 129 14.33 7.97 11.24
C VAL A 129 14.07 7.13 12.48
N LYS A 130 12.95 7.35 13.16
CA LYS A 130 12.59 6.59 14.37
C LYS A 130 12.39 5.11 14.06
N ARG A 131 11.69 4.80 12.97
CA ARG A 131 11.55 3.41 12.51
C ARG A 131 12.89 2.82 12.12
N LYS A 132 13.73 3.56 11.39
CA LYS A 132 15.08 3.12 11.01
C LYS A 132 15.93 2.85 12.24
N GLN A 133 15.84 3.68 13.28
CA GLN A 133 16.52 3.45 14.56
C GLN A 133 16.13 2.10 15.15
N GLN A 134 14.82 1.84 15.26
CA GLN A 134 14.27 0.65 15.90
C GLN A 134 14.55 -0.64 15.11
N LEU A 135 14.37 -0.61 13.78
CA LEU A 135 14.58 -1.79 12.92
C LEU A 135 16.04 -2.03 12.57
N GLY A 136 16.82 -0.96 12.40
CA GLY A 136 18.23 -1.03 12.03
C GLY A 136 19.18 -1.27 13.21
N GLY A 137 18.66 -1.30 14.45
CA GLY A 137 19.47 -1.53 15.65
C GLY A 137 20.41 -0.39 16.00
N TYR A 138 20.10 0.85 15.61
CA TYR A 138 20.93 2.01 15.94
C TYR A 138 20.78 2.36 17.43
N ALA A 139 21.90 2.51 18.12
CA ALA A 139 21.92 2.81 19.55
C ALA A 139 21.21 4.13 19.91
N THR A 140 21.24 5.13 19.01
CA THR A 140 20.64 6.45 19.23
C THR A 140 19.87 6.92 18.00
N PHE A 141 18.91 7.83 18.22
CA PHE A 141 18.19 8.49 17.13
C PHE A 141 19.14 9.30 16.25
N ASP A 142 20.12 9.98 16.86
CA ASP A 142 21.13 10.77 16.15
C ASP A 142 21.97 9.92 15.19
N ALA A 143 22.37 8.71 15.59
CA ALA A 143 23.08 7.78 14.71
C ALA A 143 22.22 7.33 13.52
N ALA A 144 20.93 7.06 13.75
CA ALA A 144 19.98 6.74 12.68
C ALA A 144 19.73 7.95 11.76
N LEU A 145 19.67 9.16 12.31
CA LEU A 145 19.50 10.42 11.59
C LEU A 145 20.71 10.68 10.69
N ALA A 146 21.92 10.65 11.25
CA ALA A 146 23.16 10.81 10.48
C ALA A 146 23.21 9.84 9.30
N LYS A 147 22.89 8.56 9.53
CA LYS A 147 22.85 7.56 8.45
C LYS A 147 21.69 7.75 7.47
N THR A 148 20.60 8.38 7.88
CA THR A 148 19.49 8.74 6.98
C THR A 148 19.86 9.88 6.05
N LEU A 149 20.60 10.86 6.57
CA LEU A 149 21.01 12.04 5.81
C LEU A 149 22.04 11.73 4.72
N GLU A 150 22.73 10.59 4.78
CA GLU A 150 23.57 10.07 3.69
C GLU A 150 22.77 9.64 2.44
N GLY A 151 21.45 9.54 2.54
CA GLY A 151 20.55 9.18 1.46
C GLY A 151 19.95 7.78 1.57
N GLU A 152 18.95 7.53 0.71
CA GLU A 152 18.23 6.26 0.64
C GLU A 152 17.85 5.91 -0.79
N THR A 153 17.68 4.61 -1.05
CA THR A 153 17.01 4.17 -2.27
C THR A 153 15.52 4.49 -2.17
N SER A 154 14.86 4.75 -3.31
CA SER A 154 13.42 5.05 -3.32
C SER A 154 12.59 3.95 -2.64
N LYS A 155 12.97 2.68 -2.86
CA LYS A 155 12.34 1.52 -2.21
C LYS A 155 12.45 1.59 -0.68
N ARG A 156 13.68 1.74 -0.15
CA ARG A 156 13.91 1.81 1.30
C ARG A 156 13.23 3.01 1.93
N CYS A 157 13.20 4.14 1.23
CA CYS A 157 12.49 5.33 1.69
C CYS A 157 10.98 5.07 1.81
N LEU A 158 10.35 4.47 0.78
CA LEU A 158 8.93 4.08 0.83
C LEU A 158 8.64 3.03 1.91
N GLU A 159 9.54 2.06 2.12
CA GLU A 159 9.45 1.05 3.18
C GLU A 159 9.52 1.69 4.58
N GLY A 160 10.51 2.56 4.82
CA GLY A 160 10.65 3.24 6.11
C GLY A 160 9.59 4.29 6.38
N MET A 161 8.97 4.86 5.33
CA MET A 161 7.78 5.70 5.45
C MET A 161 6.50 4.89 5.68
N GLY A 162 6.58 3.55 5.57
CA GLY A 162 5.45 2.63 5.77
C GLY A 162 4.39 2.71 4.68
N VAL A 163 4.75 3.19 3.49
CA VAL A 163 3.84 3.36 2.33
C VAL A 163 4.20 2.48 1.13
N TYR A 164 5.25 1.66 1.23
CA TYR A 164 5.67 0.78 0.14
C TYR A 164 4.55 -0.13 -0.38
N GLY A 165 3.70 -0.65 0.51
CA GLY A 165 2.53 -1.45 0.13
C GLY A 165 1.51 -0.70 -0.75
N LEU A 166 1.49 0.63 -0.64
CA LEU A 166 0.65 1.53 -1.45
C LEU A 166 1.41 2.08 -2.66
N SER A 167 2.57 1.52 -2.98
CA SER A 167 3.38 1.94 -4.12
C SER A 167 3.48 0.84 -5.17
N ARG A 168 3.74 1.23 -6.41
CA ARG A 168 4.01 0.28 -7.49
C ARG A 168 5.21 0.72 -8.29
N TRP A 169 6.03 -0.26 -8.62
CA TRP A 169 7.13 -0.10 -9.56
C TRP A 169 6.59 0.20 -10.97
N VAL A 170 7.17 1.20 -11.62
CA VAL A 170 6.84 1.59 -12.99
C VAL A 170 8.11 1.79 -13.79
N ALA A 171 8.14 1.25 -15.01
CA ALA A 171 9.20 1.59 -15.95
C ALA A 171 9.01 3.04 -16.40
N ALA A 172 10.11 3.79 -16.54
CA ALA A 172 10.03 5.20 -16.94
C ALA A 172 9.30 5.40 -18.28
N ARG A 173 9.48 4.46 -19.22
CA ARG A 173 8.77 4.44 -20.52
C ARG A 173 7.25 4.38 -20.39
N ASP A 174 6.73 3.76 -19.33
CA ASP A 174 5.28 3.60 -19.12
C ASP A 174 4.66 4.86 -18.50
N MET A 175 5.49 5.78 -18.00
CA MET A 175 5.08 7.05 -17.38
C MET A 175 5.08 8.23 -18.35
N VAL A 176 5.63 8.08 -19.56
CA VAL A 176 5.65 9.13 -20.58
C VAL A 176 4.21 9.51 -20.95
N GLY A 177 3.90 10.82 -20.90
CA GLY A 177 2.58 11.34 -21.22
C GLY A 177 1.49 11.06 -20.18
N ARG A 178 1.82 10.48 -19.02
CA ARG A 178 0.88 10.33 -17.90
C ARG A 178 0.94 11.55 -16.99
N ASP A 179 -0.23 12.10 -16.67
CA ASP A 179 -0.39 13.16 -15.67
C ASP A 179 -0.44 12.57 -14.24
N LEU A 180 0.56 11.76 -13.91
CA LEU A 180 0.68 11.12 -12.59
C LEU A 180 2.03 11.47 -11.98
N ALA A 181 2.02 11.87 -10.71
CA ALA A 181 3.24 12.08 -9.95
C ALA A 181 3.94 10.75 -9.63
N TRP A 182 5.26 10.73 -9.74
CA TRP A 182 6.07 9.55 -9.42
C TRP A 182 7.48 9.93 -8.95
N VAL A 183 8.12 9.04 -8.21
CA VAL A 183 9.52 9.20 -7.76
C VAL A 183 10.43 8.38 -8.67
N ARG A 184 11.39 9.04 -9.30
CA ARG A 184 12.41 8.43 -10.16
C ARG A 184 13.75 8.42 -9.44
N GLN A 185 14.42 7.27 -9.36
CA GLN A 185 15.79 7.23 -8.91
C GLN A 185 16.71 7.91 -9.93
N THR A 186 17.54 8.86 -9.50
CA THR A 186 18.41 9.66 -10.37
C THR A 186 19.87 9.22 -10.31
N HIS A 187 20.31 8.74 -9.15
CA HIS A 187 21.66 8.28 -8.87
C HIS A 187 21.66 7.38 -7.62
N ASP A 188 22.83 6.98 -7.15
CA ASP A 188 22.95 6.20 -5.91
C ASP A 188 22.42 7.01 -4.72
N PHE A 189 21.41 6.46 -4.05
CA PHE A 189 20.76 7.05 -2.88
C PHE A 189 20.06 8.41 -3.09
N GLY A 190 19.84 8.81 -4.35
CA GLY A 190 19.11 10.03 -4.70
C GLY A 190 17.96 9.81 -5.68
N ALA A 191 16.92 10.64 -5.57
CA ALA A 191 15.74 10.56 -6.40
C ALA A 191 15.09 11.93 -6.62
N ALA A 192 14.29 12.03 -7.67
CA ALA A 192 13.51 13.22 -8.02
C ALA A 192 12.02 12.88 -8.10
N LEU A 193 11.18 13.83 -7.70
CA LEU A 193 9.76 13.81 -7.99
C LEU A 193 9.54 14.31 -9.42
N VAL A 194 8.78 13.56 -10.20
CA VAL A 194 8.36 13.93 -11.55
C VAL A 194 6.85 14.13 -11.55
N VAL A 195 6.39 15.26 -12.07
CA VAL A 195 4.97 15.65 -12.17
C VAL A 195 4.68 16.11 -13.59
N GLY A 196 3.49 15.80 -14.12
CA GLY A 196 3.01 16.37 -15.38
C GLY A 196 3.76 15.95 -16.64
N GLY A 197 4.30 14.72 -16.67
CA GLY A 197 4.84 14.13 -17.90
C GLY A 197 5.97 14.94 -18.56
N ALA A 198 6.89 15.53 -17.77
CA ALA A 198 8.04 16.24 -18.31
C ALA A 198 8.73 15.41 -19.42
N ASN A 199 8.77 16.00 -20.63
CA ASN A 199 9.37 15.43 -21.83
C ASN A 199 10.86 15.17 -21.59
N HIS A 200 11.19 13.97 -21.14
CA HIS A 200 12.56 13.53 -21.03
C HIS A 200 12.83 12.47 -22.09
N THR A 201 13.51 12.89 -23.16
CA THR A 201 14.29 12.04 -24.04
C THR A 201 15.43 11.43 -23.22
N HIS A 202 15.24 10.22 -22.68
CA HIS A 202 16.23 9.14 -22.50
C HIS A 202 15.59 8.04 -21.64
N GLY A 203 15.17 6.97 -22.32
CA GLY A 203 14.20 5.96 -21.89
C GLY A 203 14.72 4.82 -21.03
N GLU A 204 15.65 5.08 -20.10
CA GLU A 204 16.12 4.05 -19.17
C GLU A 204 15.90 4.45 -17.69
N GLY A 205 15.56 3.44 -16.89
CA GLY A 205 15.29 3.57 -15.46
C GLY A 205 13.85 3.24 -15.07
N TYR A 206 13.61 3.32 -13.77
CA TYR A 206 12.34 3.00 -13.14
C TYR A 206 12.05 3.96 -11.99
N GLY A 207 10.83 3.88 -11.49
CA GLY A 207 10.43 4.62 -10.31
C GLY A 207 9.20 4.03 -9.63
N TYR A 208 8.62 4.82 -8.74
CA TYR A 208 7.46 4.43 -7.96
C TYR A 208 6.35 5.46 -8.08
N VAL A 209 5.15 4.97 -8.33
CA VAL A 209 3.90 5.70 -8.12
C VAL A 209 3.31 5.32 -6.77
N LEU A 210 2.53 6.21 -6.17
CA LEU A 210 1.80 5.98 -4.92
C LEU A 210 0.29 6.09 -5.16
N PHE A 211 -0.50 5.30 -4.45
CA PHE A 211 -1.96 5.28 -4.55
C PHE A 211 -2.61 5.71 -3.24
N ASP A 212 -3.77 6.37 -3.36
CA ASP A 212 -4.59 6.73 -2.20
C ASP A 212 -5.45 5.55 -1.79
N ASP A 213 -5.26 5.07 -0.56
CA ASP A 213 -6.03 3.97 0.03
C ASP A 213 -7.44 4.40 0.50
N ARG A 214 -7.72 5.71 0.54
CA ARG A 214 -9.02 6.26 0.92
C ARG A 214 -9.97 6.37 -0.27
N GLU A 215 -9.44 6.45 -1.49
CA GLU A 215 -10.28 6.44 -2.68
C GLU A 215 -10.81 5.02 -2.91
N THR A 216 -12.00 4.75 -2.37
CA THR A 216 -12.90 3.75 -2.94
C THR A 216 -13.91 4.54 -3.77
N PRO A 217 -13.72 4.67 -5.10
CA PRO A 217 -14.69 5.37 -5.93
C PRO A 217 -16.07 4.75 -5.71
N PRO A 218 -17.14 5.55 -5.53
CA PRO A 218 -18.48 5.01 -5.47
C PRO A 218 -18.73 4.24 -6.77
N GLN A 219 -19.10 2.97 -6.65
CA GLN A 219 -19.43 2.13 -7.79
C GLN A 219 -20.73 2.66 -8.40
N ARG A 220 -20.62 3.50 -9.45
CA ARG A 220 -21.77 4.20 -10.05
C ARG A 220 -22.65 3.31 -10.94
N ASP A 221 -22.28 2.04 -11.12
CA ASP A 221 -23.06 1.06 -11.87
C ASP A 221 -24.03 0.32 -10.92
N ARG A 222 -25.34 0.50 -11.15
CA ARG A 222 -26.40 -0.17 -10.36
C ARG A 222 -26.29 -1.69 -10.38
N GLY A 223 -25.82 -2.28 -11.48
CA GLY A 223 -25.64 -3.73 -11.58
C GLY A 223 -24.53 -4.24 -10.67
N LEU A 224 -23.44 -3.47 -10.53
CA LEU A 224 -22.36 -3.80 -9.60
C LEU A 224 -22.77 -3.60 -8.15
N ALA A 225 -23.54 -2.56 -7.84
CA ALA A 225 -24.07 -2.34 -6.49
C ALA A 225 -24.96 -3.50 -6.00
N GLN A 226 -25.77 -4.08 -6.90
CA GLN A 226 -26.57 -5.27 -6.58
C GLN A 226 -25.72 -6.52 -6.32
N VAL A 227 -24.63 -6.69 -7.08
CA VAL A 227 -23.66 -7.77 -6.85
C VAL A 227 -23.00 -7.62 -5.48
N SER A 228 -22.50 -6.42 -5.14
CA SER A 228 -21.89 -6.15 -3.83
C SER A 228 -22.87 -6.43 -2.68
N GLU A 229 -24.13 -6.01 -2.80
CA GLU A 229 -25.13 -6.30 -1.76
C GLU A 229 -25.44 -7.80 -1.63
N SER A 230 -25.48 -8.53 -2.76
CA SER A 230 -25.68 -9.98 -2.74
C SER A 230 -24.51 -10.72 -2.08
N ILE A 231 -23.29 -10.22 -2.28
CA ILE A 231 -22.05 -10.79 -1.73
C ILE A 231 -21.89 -10.48 -0.25
N ARG A 232 -22.30 -9.28 0.21
CA ARG A 232 -22.18 -8.84 1.60
C ARG A 232 -22.74 -9.86 2.60
N HIS A 233 -23.84 -10.51 2.24
CA HIS A 233 -24.54 -11.48 3.09
C HIS A 233 -24.34 -12.93 2.65
N ALA A 234 -23.47 -13.17 1.66
CA ALA A 234 -23.30 -14.50 1.11
C ALA A 234 -22.57 -15.45 2.08
N ASP A 235 -22.93 -16.73 2.02
CA ASP A 235 -22.17 -17.78 2.68
C ASP A 235 -20.82 -17.97 1.95
N ILE A 236 -19.73 -17.48 2.57
CA ILE A 236 -18.38 -17.56 2.01
C ILE A 236 -17.82 -19.00 2.04
N TRP A 237 -18.43 -19.92 2.78
CA TRP A 237 -17.95 -21.30 2.91
C TRP A 237 -18.41 -22.11 1.72
N SER A 238 -19.69 -22.47 1.63
CA SER A 238 -20.20 -23.29 0.53
C SER A 238 -20.64 -22.49 -0.70
N GLY A 239 -20.73 -21.16 -0.60
CA GLY A 239 -21.20 -20.32 -1.71
C GLY A 239 -20.25 -20.30 -2.90
N PHE A 240 -18.94 -20.40 -2.66
CA PHE A 240 -17.96 -20.88 -3.64
C PHE A 240 -16.78 -21.55 -2.92
N TYR A 241 -16.13 -22.52 -3.55
CA TYR A 241 -14.98 -23.23 -3.00
C TYR A 241 -14.14 -23.91 -4.09
N GLN A 242 -12.93 -24.34 -3.70
CA GLN A 242 -11.98 -25.02 -4.56
C GLN A 242 -12.48 -26.40 -4.99
N GLY A 243 -12.40 -26.70 -6.29
CA GLY A 243 -12.77 -28.01 -6.82
C GLY A 243 -11.64 -28.97 -7.11
N VAL A 244 -10.44 -28.46 -7.40
CA VAL A 244 -9.24 -29.24 -7.69
C VAL A 244 -8.04 -28.63 -6.98
N GLU A 245 -7.07 -29.45 -6.58
CA GLU A 245 -5.81 -28.98 -6.00
C GLU A 245 -5.04 -28.08 -6.98
N GLY A 246 -4.16 -27.21 -6.44
CA GLY A 246 -3.30 -26.32 -7.23
C GLY A 246 -3.59 -24.83 -7.06
N ASN A 247 -4.86 -24.42 -6.93
CA ASN A 247 -5.23 -23.00 -6.81
C ASN A 247 -5.69 -22.55 -5.42
N CYS A 248 -5.32 -23.30 -4.38
CA CYS A 248 -5.73 -23.03 -3.00
C CYS A 248 -5.33 -21.63 -2.51
N VAL A 249 -4.15 -21.14 -2.92
CA VAL A 249 -3.67 -19.78 -2.62
C VAL A 249 -4.59 -18.73 -3.25
N THR A 250 -5.01 -18.93 -4.49
CA THR A 250 -5.93 -18.01 -5.16
C THR A 250 -7.35 -18.07 -4.56
N VAL A 251 -7.88 -19.26 -4.27
CA VAL A 251 -9.20 -19.41 -3.63
C VAL A 251 -9.24 -18.75 -2.25
N SER A 252 -8.25 -19.06 -1.40
CA SER A 252 -8.17 -18.48 -0.05
C SER A 252 -8.00 -16.96 -0.08
N ALA A 253 -7.20 -16.43 -1.02
CA ALA A 253 -7.05 -14.99 -1.23
C ALA A 253 -8.37 -14.31 -1.65
N ILE A 254 -9.12 -14.89 -2.60
CA ILE A 254 -10.41 -14.36 -3.03
C ILE A 254 -11.41 -14.35 -1.87
N LYS A 255 -11.50 -15.44 -1.09
CA LYS A 255 -12.38 -15.50 0.08
C LYS A 255 -12.02 -14.43 1.12
N ALA A 256 -10.73 -14.28 1.43
CA ALA A 256 -10.25 -13.26 2.35
C ALA A 256 -10.60 -11.85 1.86
N ALA A 257 -10.35 -11.57 0.57
CA ALA A 257 -10.59 -10.28 -0.06
C ALA A 257 -12.07 -9.89 -0.04
N ILE A 258 -12.95 -10.78 -0.50
CA ILE A 258 -14.40 -10.55 -0.52
C ILE A 258 -14.92 -10.28 0.90
N THR A 259 -14.47 -11.06 1.87
CA THR A 259 -14.90 -10.89 3.27
C THR A 259 -14.41 -9.58 3.86
N ARG A 260 -13.16 -9.18 3.56
CA ARG A 260 -12.58 -7.94 4.07
C ARG A 260 -13.18 -6.69 3.43
N PHE A 261 -13.52 -6.76 2.15
CA PHE A 261 -14.01 -5.64 1.35
C PHE A 261 -15.36 -5.98 0.69
N PRO A 262 -16.45 -6.11 1.48
CA PRO A 262 -17.75 -6.55 0.98
C PRO A 262 -18.41 -5.59 -0.01
N GLU A 263 -18.00 -4.30 -0.02
CA GLU A 263 -18.45 -3.31 -1.02
C GLU A 263 -17.82 -3.52 -2.41
N GLY A 264 -16.76 -4.32 -2.48
CA GLY A 264 -15.95 -4.52 -3.67
C GLY A 264 -14.45 -4.38 -3.39
N ILE A 265 -13.67 -5.27 -3.98
CA ILE A 265 -12.21 -5.30 -3.78
C ILE A 265 -11.46 -4.35 -4.72
N TYR A 266 -12.08 -3.89 -5.81
CA TYR A 266 -11.48 -3.02 -6.83
C TYR A 266 -12.02 -1.60 -6.74
N THR A 267 -11.23 -0.63 -7.18
CA THR A 267 -11.61 0.79 -7.13
C THR A 267 -12.49 1.18 -8.30
N ALA A 268 -12.34 0.52 -9.46
CA ALA A 268 -13.25 0.71 -10.59
C ALA A 268 -13.38 -0.53 -11.45
N ILE A 269 -14.59 -0.77 -11.95
CA ILE A 269 -14.90 -1.78 -12.96
C ILE A 269 -15.79 -1.11 -14.00
N TYR A 270 -15.33 -1.04 -15.25
CA TYR A 270 -16.08 -0.47 -16.38
C TYR A 270 -16.39 -1.56 -17.39
N ARG A 271 -17.67 -1.82 -17.63
CA ARG A 271 -18.09 -2.73 -18.71
C ARG A 271 -17.87 -2.06 -20.06
N THR A 272 -17.38 -2.84 -21.03
CA THR A 272 -17.20 -2.40 -22.41
C THR A 272 -17.85 -3.41 -23.35
N PRO A 273 -18.13 -3.06 -24.62
CA PRO A 273 -18.62 -4.04 -25.59
C PRO A 273 -17.67 -5.24 -25.79
N ALA A 274 -16.37 -5.07 -25.52
CA ALA A 274 -15.36 -6.12 -25.67
C ALA A 274 -15.12 -6.94 -24.39
N GLY A 275 -15.59 -6.47 -23.23
CA GLY A 275 -15.46 -7.15 -21.94
C GLY A 275 -15.53 -6.15 -20.78
N CYS A 276 -14.43 -5.95 -20.05
CA CYS A 276 -14.35 -4.95 -18.99
C CYS A 276 -12.95 -4.40 -18.76
N GLU A 277 -12.89 -3.17 -18.24
CA GLU A 277 -11.67 -2.56 -17.71
C GLU A 277 -11.75 -2.53 -16.18
N VAL A 278 -10.66 -2.87 -15.51
CA VAL A 278 -10.58 -2.94 -14.06
C VAL A 278 -9.43 -2.07 -13.57
N THR A 279 -9.68 -1.30 -12.51
CA THR A 279 -8.65 -0.63 -11.72
C THR A 279 -8.64 -1.23 -10.32
N MET A 280 -7.50 -1.79 -9.92
CA MET A 280 -7.29 -2.41 -8.62
C MET A 280 -6.97 -1.37 -7.53
N ARG A 281 -6.93 -1.79 -6.25
CA ARG A 281 -6.61 -0.90 -5.11
C ARG A 281 -5.17 -0.40 -5.09
N ASP A 282 -4.24 -1.12 -5.70
CA ASP A 282 -2.88 -0.67 -5.96
C ASP A 282 -2.75 0.06 -7.31
N GLY A 283 -3.86 0.57 -7.85
CA GLY A 283 -3.92 1.32 -9.10
C GLY A 283 -3.52 0.54 -10.35
N PHE A 284 -3.26 -0.76 -10.26
CA PHE A 284 -3.02 -1.61 -11.42
C PHE A 284 -4.27 -1.61 -12.31
N ARG A 285 -4.07 -1.44 -13.62
CA ARG A 285 -5.17 -1.42 -14.60
C ARG A 285 -5.03 -2.58 -15.56
N LEU A 286 -6.13 -3.25 -15.82
CA LEU A 286 -6.20 -4.33 -16.79
C LEU A 286 -7.50 -4.28 -17.59
N ARG A 287 -7.47 -4.99 -18.72
CA ARG A 287 -8.63 -5.24 -19.56
C ARG A 287 -8.83 -6.74 -19.64
N LEU A 288 -10.07 -7.18 -19.50
CA LEU A 288 -10.50 -8.55 -19.74
C LEU A 288 -11.46 -8.56 -20.92
N SER A 289 -11.25 -9.50 -21.83
CA SER A 289 -12.19 -9.84 -22.88
C SER A 289 -13.23 -10.84 -22.40
N HIS A 290 -14.36 -10.94 -23.11
CA HIS A 290 -15.35 -12.00 -22.87
C HIS A 290 -14.78 -13.41 -23.02
N GLU A 291 -13.80 -13.60 -23.92
CA GLU A 291 -13.11 -14.89 -24.09
C GLU A 291 -12.27 -15.22 -22.85
N GLU A 292 -11.46 -14.28 -22.35
CA GLU A 292 -10.64 -14.49 -21.15
C GLU A 292 -11.51 -14.77 -19.92
N LEU A 293 -12.67 -14.11 -19.78
CA LEU A 293 -13.63 -14.42 -18.71
C LEU A 293 -14.16 -15.86 -18.79
N ARG A 294 -14.49 -16.35 -20.00
CA ARG A 294 -14.92 -17.74 -20.22
C ARG A 294 -13.79 -18.74 -19.93
N GLN A 295 -12.57 -18.47 -20.39
CA GLN A 295 -11.41 -19.33 -20.12
C GLN A 295 -11.12 -19.42 -18.63
N ALA A 296 -11.15 -18.28 -17.93
CA ALA A 296 -10.94 -18.24 -16.48
C ALA A 296 -12.02 -19.02 -15.72
N THR A 297 -13.29 -18.88 -16.12
CA THR A 297 -14.41 -19.63 -15.53
C THR A 297 -14.25 -21.14 -15.71
N ALA A 298 -13.81 -21.58 -16.90
CA ALA A 298 -13.56 -22.99 -17.16
C ALA A 298 -12.34 -23.54 -16.40
N ALA A 299 -11.29 -22.73 -16.26
CA ALA A 299 -10.01 -23.15 -15.66
C ALA A 299 -9.96 -23.02 -14.14
N SER A 300 -10.83 -22.23 -13.52
CA SER A 300 -10.84 -22.02 -12.06
C SER A 300 -11.20 -23.31 -11.30
N ASN A 301 -12.02 -24.17 -11.91
CA ASN A 301 -12.61 -25.33 -11.24
C ASN A 301 -13.27 -24.95 -9.90
N PHE A 302 -13.89 -23.76 -9.83
CA PHE A 302 -14.65 -23.35 -8.66
C PHE A 302 -16.03 -24.00 -8.69
N TYR A 303 -16.49 -24.47 -7.53
CA TYR A 303 -17.85 -24.95 -7.31
C TYR A 303 -18.52 -24.10 -6.24
N GLY A 304 -19.84 -24.13 -6.14
CA GLY A 304 -20.53 -23.33 -5.14
C GLY A 304 -22.04 -23.40 -5.22
N SER A 305 -22.71 -23.17 -4.08
CA SER A 305 -24.17 -23.11 -4.01
C SER A 305 -24.74 -21.73 -4.35
N ASN A 306 -23.92 -20.68 -4.36
CA ASN A 306 -24.35 -19.32 -4.64
C ASN A 306 -23.82 -18.86 -6.01
N PRO A 307 -24.67 -18.81 -7.06
CA PRO A 307 -24.22 -18.49 -8.41
C PRO A 307 -23.64 -17.07 -8.54
N VAL A 308 -24.20 -16.08 -7.82
CA VAL A 308 -23.70 -14.70 -7.88
C VAL A 308 -22.29 -14.58 -7.27
N LEU A 309 -22.08 -15.25 -6.13
CA LEU A 309 -20.77 -15.28 -5.48
C LEU A 309 -19.74 -16.07 -6.33
N LEU A 310 -20.17 -17.19 -6.90
CA LEU A 310 -19.33 -18.01 -7.78
C LEU A 310 -18.90 -17.24 -9.03
N ASP A 311 -19.82 -16.54 -9.69
CA ASP A 311 -19.52 -15.69 -10.85
C ASP A 311 -18.54 -14.56 -10.48
N TYR A 312 -18.73 -13.93 -9.31
CA TYR A 312 -17.81 -12.91 -8.85
C TYR A 312 -16.42 -13.49 -8.53
N ALA A 313 -16.35 -14.66 -7.89
CA ALA A 313 -15.08 -15.33 -7.64
C ALA A 313 -14.35 -15.69 -8.94
N ASN A 314 -15.06 -16.18 -9.97
CA ASN A 314 -14.50 -16.42 -11.30
C ASN A 314 -14.00 -15.14 -11.98
N PHE A 315 -14.71 -14.02 -11.81
CA PHE A 315 -14.27 -12.72 -12.28
C PHE A 315 -12.97 -12.26 -11.59
N LEU A 316 -12.85 -12.43 -10.26
CA LEU A 316 -11.64 -12.10 -9.52
C LEU A 316 -10.46 -13.03 -9.89
N TYR A 317 -10.74 -14.30 -10.15
CA TYR A 317 -9.78 -15.26 -10.69
C TYR A 317 -9.25 -14.81 -12.06
N ALA A 318 -10.14 -14.38 -12.96
CA ALA A 318 -9.77 -13.84 -14.28
C ALA A 318 -8.87 -12.59 -14.16
N CYS A 319 -9.18 -11.69 -13.24
CA CYS A 319 -8.36 -10.50 -12.97
C CYS A 319 -6.96 -10.87 -12.45
N SER A 320 -6.88 -11.84 -11.53
CA SER A 320 -5.60 -12.38 -11.03
C SER A 320 -4.79 -13.01 -12.16
N ALA A 321 -5.41 -13.84 -13.01
CA ALA A 321 -4.77 -14.47 -14.17
C ALA A 321 -4.27 -13.42 -15.18
N LYS A 322 -5.06 -12.37 -15.44
CA LYS A 322 -4.67 -11.31 -16.37
C LYS A 322 -3.47 -10.53 -15.85
N ARG A 323 -3.43 -10.26 -14.55
CA ARG A 323 -2.26 -9.64 -13.94
C ARG A 323 -1.04 -10.56 -13.97
N ALA A 324 -1.21 -11.85 -13.66
CA ALA A 324 -0.14 -12.84 -13.79
C ALA A 324 0.43 -12.90 -15.21
N GLN A 325 -0.43 -12.83 -16.24
CA GLN A 325 0.01 -12.72 -17.64
C GLN A 325 0.87 -11.47 -17.86
N LEU A 326 0.36 -10.30 -17.46
CA LEU A 326 1.02 -9.01 -17.71
C LEU A 326 2.33 -8.84 -16.93
N GLU A 327 2.42 -9.40 -15.73
CA GLU A 327 3.61 -9.37 -14.87
C GLU A 327 4.52 -10.59 -15.11
N ASN A 328 4.18 -11.47 -16.05
CA ASN A 328 4.92 -12.67 -16.41
C ASN A 328 5.23 -13.58 -15.21
N ASN A 329 4.20 -13.91 -14.42
CA ASN A 329 4.24 -14.87 -13.30
C ASN A 329 5.01 -16.15 -13.70
N ASP A 330 5.87 -16.62 -12.80
CA ASP A 330 6.76 -17.79 -12.98
C ASP A 330 7.60 -17.76 -14.26
N PHE A 331 7.87 -16.56 -14.77
CA PHE A 331 8.60 -16.31 -16.02
C PHE A 331 7.98 -16.96 -17.27
N ARG A 332 6.74 -17.46 -17.18
CA ARG A 332 6.06 -18.17 -18.27
C ARG A 332 4.65 -17.65 -18.58
N ALA A 333 3.97 -17.01 -17.62
CA ALA A 333 2.59 -16.54 -17.80
C ALA A 333 2.44 -15.51 -18.92
N GLY A 334 3.50 -14.74 -19.23
CA GLY A 334 3.50 -13.74 -20.29
C GLY A 334 3.30 -14.30 -21.71
N ARG A 335 3.44 -15.63 -21.88
CA ARG A 335 3.25 -16.30 -23.18
C ARG A 335 1.81 -16.21 -23.69
N SER A 336 0.82 -16.38 -22.82
CA SER A 336 -0.60 -16.35 -23.17
C SER A 336 -1.47 -16.29 -21.91
N PHE A 337 -2.75 -15.92 -22.06
CA PHE A 337 -3.69 -15.95 -20.94
C PHE A 337 -3.87 -17.37 -20.40
N THR A 338 -3.89 -18.39 -21.27
CA THR A 338 -3.91 -19.80 -20.88
C THR A 338 -2.68 -20.19 -20.04
N ALA A 339 -1.48 -19.76 -20.44
CA ALA A 339 -0.27 -20.02 -19.64
C ALA A 339 -0.36 -19.35 -18.26
N ALA A 340 -1.00 -18.19 -18.15
CA ALA A 340 -1.25 -17.55 -16.86
C ALA A 340 -2.28 -18.31 -16.01
N LEU A 341 -3.33 -18.89 -16.62
CA LEU A 341 -4.27 -19.75 -15.88
C LEU A 341 -3.58 -21.00 -15.33
N GLU A 342 -2.61 -21.56 -16.06
CA GLU A 342 -1.80 -22.68 -15.59
C GLU A 342 -0.93 -22.31 -14.38
N THR A 343 -0.31 -21.13 -14.37
CA THR A 343 0.52 -20.66 -13.22
C THR A 343 -0.30 -20.43 -11.95
N LEU A 344 -1.61 -20.20 -12.08
CA LEU A 344 -2.50 -20.07 -10.93
C LEU A 344 -2.95 -21.42 -10.37
N ASN A 345 -2.75 -22.50 -11.14
CA ASN A 345 -3.27 -23.84 -10.89
C ASN A 345 -2.17 -24.88 -10.61
N ASP A 346 -0.89 -24.51 -10.53
CA ASP A 346 0.24 -25.43 -10.28
C ASP A 346 0.87 -25.28 -8.88
N GLY A 347 0.21 -24.55 -7.98
CA GLY A 347 0.67 -24.28 -6.63
C GLY A 347 1.48 -23.00 -6.55
N GLU A 348 1.20 -22.17 -5.55
CA GLU A 348 1.76 -20.80 -5.45
C GLU A 348 2.29 -20.53 -4.05
N TYR A 349 3.13 -19.50 -3.92
CA TYR A 349 3.59 -19.08 -2.61
C TYR A 349 2.48 -18.33 -1.85
N PRO A 350 2.31 -18.57 -0.54
CA PRO A 350 1.31 -17.89 0.26
C PRO A 350 1.42 -16.37 0.16
N GLY A 351 0.32 -15.72 -0.20
CA GLY A 351 0.22 -14.26 -0.33
C GLY A 351 0.36 -13.72 -1.75
N GLU A 352 0.89 -14.48 -2.71
CA GLU A 352 1.03 -14.03 -4.10
C GLU A 352 -0.33 -13.65 -4.72
N ALA A 353 -1.35 -14.47 -4.52
CA ALA A 353 -2.68 -14.16 -5.03
C ALA A 353 -3.30 -12.91 -4.39
N LEU A 354 -3.04 -12.62 -3.11
CA LEU A 354 -3.49 -11.37 -2.49
C LEU A 354 -2.83 -10.16 -3.16
N GLN A 355 -1.53 -10.26 -3.48
CA GLN A 355 -0.82 -9.21 -4.22
C GLN A 355 -1.39 -9.04 -5.62
N ARG A 356 -1.65 -10.14 -6.34
CA ARG A 356 -2.23 -10.08 -7.68
C ARG A 356 -3.67 -9.58 -7.72
N LEU A 357 -4.42 -9.71 -6.63
CA LEU A 357 -5.72 -9.04 -6.46
C LEU A 357 -5.57 -7.54 -6.16
N GLY A 358 -4.35 -7.00 -6.16
CA GLY A 358 -4.06 -5.59 -5.91
C GLY A 358 -4.18 -5.18 -4.45
N LEU A 359 -3.99 -6.14 -3.53
CA LEU A 359 -4.16 -5.92 -2.09
C LEU A 359 -2.84 -5.77 -1.34
N PHE A 360 -1.70 -5.59 -2.02
CA PHE A 360 -0.38 -5.52 -1.38
C PHE A 360 -0.32 -4.55 -0.19
N GLY A 361 -0.92 -3.36 -0.33
CA GLY A 361 -1.03 -2.36 0.73
C GLY A 361 -1.82 -2.78 1.96
N TYR A 362 -2.61 -3.84 1.87
CA TYR A 362 -3.53 -4.34 2.89
C TYR A 362 -3.07 -5.67 3.49
N ILE A 363 -1.96 -6.27 3.05
CA ILE A 363 -1.46 -7.54 3.57
C ILE A 363 -0.48 -7.29 4.72
N ARG A 364 -0.66 -7.98 5.85
CA ARG A 364 0.32 -8.01 6.94
C ARG A 364 0.64 -9.45 7.33
N ASN A 365 1.86 -9.66 7.81
CA ASN A 365 2.17 -10.86 8.57
C ASN A 365 1.23 -10.92 9.79
N SER A 366 0.81 -12.12 10.13
CA SER A 366 -0.10 -12.40 11.23
C SER A 366 0.44 -13.58 12.02
N THR A 367 -0.15 -13.78 13.19
CA THR A 367 -0.06 -15.03 13.94
C THR A 367 -1.36 -15.83 13.80
N VAL A 368 -1.29 -17.13 14.09
CA VAL A 368 -2.49 -17.98 14.22
C VAL A 368 -3.43 -17.41 15.29
N GLU A 369 -2.88 -16.90 16.39
CA GLU A 369 -3.64 -16.36 17.50
C GLU A 369 -4.46 -15.11 17.11
N GLU A 370 -3.89 -14.20 16.30
CA GLU A 370 -4.64 -13.06 15.78
C GLU A 370 -5.82 -13.49 14.89
N LEU A 371 -5.64 -14.54 14.09
CA LEU A 371 -6.68 -15.08 13.21
C LEU A 371 -7.77 -15.81 14.01
N VAL A 372 -7.38 -16.56 15.06
CA VAL A 372 -8.32 -17.14 16.06
C VAL A 372 -9.15 -16.03 16.72
N ASN A 373 -8.51 -14.91 17.07
CA ASN A 373 -9.13 -13.77 17.75
C ASN A 373 -9.90 -12.82 16.81
N GLY A 374 -10.11 -13.20 15.55
CA GLY A 374 -11.06 -12.52 14.68
C GLY A 374 -10.48 -11.87 13.44
N ALA A 375 -9.16 -11.82 13.28
CA ALA A 375 -8.56 -11.28 12.07
C ALA A 375 -8.97 -12.11 10.83
N ILE A 376 -9.10 -11.42 9.69
CA ILE A 376 -9.42 -12.03 8.40
C ILE A 376 -8.11 -12.19 7.63
N GLY A 377 -7.87 -13.37 7.07
CA GLY A 377 -6.59 -13.64 6.44
C GLY A 377 -6.46 -15.01 5.82
N THR A 378 -5.22 -15.44 5.60
CA THR A 378 -4.89 -16.77 5.10
C THR A 378 -3.83 -17.42 5.97
N ILE A 379 -3.87 -18.75 6.04
CA ILE A 379 -2.80 -19.57 6.63
C ILE A 379 -2.37 -20.63 5.63
N ALA A 380 -1.11 -21.01 5.67
CA ALA A 380 -0.56 -22.08 4.85
C ALA A 380 0.36 -23.01 5.66
N ASP A 381 0.32 -24.30 5.35
CA ASP A 381 1.13 -25.35 5.99
C ASP A 381 2.30 -25.86 5.11
N GLY A 382 2.55 -25.17 4.00
CA GLY A 382 3.57 -25.54 3.01
C GLY A 382 3.04 -26.34 1.82
N TRP A 383 1.84 -26.93 1.93
CA TRP A 383 1.20 -27.68 0.85
C TRP A 383 -0.16 -27.09 0.45
N HIS A 384 -0.89 -26.55 1.41
CA HIS A 384 -2.21 -25.99 1.18
C HIS A 384 -2.36 -24.63 1.85
N SER A 385 -3.18 -23.76 1.26
CA SER A 385 -3.51 -22.43 1.76
C SER A 385 -5.01 -22.32 1.96
N VAL A 386 -5.44 -21.89 3.14
CA VAL A 386 -6.85 -21.73 3.51
C VAL A 386 -7.13 -20.31 3.98
N VAL A 387 -8.36 -19.85 3.75
CA VAL A 387 -8.82 -18.59 4.34
C VAL A 387 -9.17 -18.83 5.81
N VAL A 388 -8.94 -17.82 6.65
CA VAL A 388 -9.49 -17.74 8.01
C VAL A 388 -10.35 -16.49 8.11
N VAL A 389 -11.60 -16.66 8.51
CA VAL A 389 -12.55 -15.58 8.80
C VAL A 389 -13.09 -15.77 10.20
N LYS A 390 -12.82 -14.81 11.08
CA LYS A 390 -13.36 -14.79 12.45
C LYS A 390 -13.07 -16.10 13.22
N GLY A 391 -11.83 -16.58 13.17
CA GLY A 391 -11.41 -17.83 13.81
C GLY A 391 -11.88 -19.13 13.14
N MET A 392 -12.53 -19.04 11.98
CA MET A 392 -13.03 -20.19 11.23
C MET A 392 -12.25 -20.34 9.92
N LEU A 393 -11.79 -21.54 9.60
CA LEU A 393 -11.11 -21.84 8.34
C LEU A 393 -12.01 -22.56 7.35
N ASP A 394 -11.72 -22.38 6.06
CA ASP A 394 -12.38 -23.08 4.95
C ASP A 394 -11.51 -24.24 4.47
N LEU A 395 -12.10 -25.43 4.38
CA LEU A 395 -11.51 -26.57 3.67
C LEU A 395 -12.51 -27.08 2.65
N TYR A 396 -12.25 -26.78 1.37
CA TYR A 396 -13.10 -27.21 0.25
C TYR A 396 -14.59 -26.89 0.47
N GLY A 397 -14.87 -25.69 0.99
CA GLY A 397 -16.22 -25.19 1.22
C GLY A 397 -16.85 -25.60 2.55
N GLN A 398 -16.13 -26.37 3.37
CA GLN A 398 -16.55 -26.74 4.72
C GLN A 398 -15.87 -25.85 5.77
N LYS A 399 -16.66 -25.46 6.77
CA LYS A 399 -16.26 -24.53 7.81
C LYS A 399 -15.76 -25.28 9.05
N TYR A 400 -14.56 -24.96 9.51
CA TYR A 400 -13.94 -25.57 10.69
C TYR A 400 -13.43 -24.51 11.67
N ALA A 401 -13.47 -24.80 12.97
CA ALA A 401 -12.85 -23.93 13.97
C ALA A 401 -11.33 -24.03 13.90
N LEU A 402 -10.63 -22.92 13.67
CA LEU A 402 -9.16 -22.92 13.59
C LEU A 402 -8.53 -23.41 14.89
N ASN A 403 -9.07 -22.96 16.03
CA ASN A 403 -8.52 -23.27 17.35
C ASN A 403 -8.53 -24.78 17.69
N GLU A 404 -9.51 -25.52 17.15
CA GLU A 404 -9.69 -26.95 17.39
C GLU A 404 -9.05 -27.81 16.30
N SER A 405 -8.57 -27.18 15.21
CA SER A 405 -8.04 -27.88 14.06
C SER A 405 -6.53 -28.15 14.15
N PRO A 406 -6.01 -29.16 13.44
CA PRO A 406 -4.57 -29.39 13.30
C PRO A 406 -3.81 -28.19 12.71
N TRP A 407 -4.50 -27.34 11.93
CA TRP A 407 -3.92 -26.14 11.30
C TRP A 407 -3.30 -25.18 12.32
N ARG A 408 -3.83 -25.14 13.56
CA ARG A 408 -3.26 -24.30 14.62
C ARG A 408 -1.78 -24.57 14.87
N ARG A 409 -1.34 -25.82 14.70
CA ARG A 409 0.05 -26.24 14.93
C ARG A 409 0.87 -26.38 13.65
N LYS A 410 0.20 -26.64 12.52
CA LYS A 410 0.85 -26.87 11.21
C LYS A 410 1.14 -25.59 10.43
N THR A 411 0.55 -24.47 10.82
CA THR A 411 0.72 -23.20 10.11
C THR A 411 2.18 -22.77 10.06
N LEU A 412 2.72 -22.64 8.85
CA LEU A 412 4.05 -22.10 8.58
C LEU A 412 3.99 -20.61 8.24
N THR A 413 2.96 -20.20 7.51
CA THR A 413 2.75 -18.81 7.11
C THR A 413 1.34 -18.37 7.49
N ALA A 414 1.22 -17.20 8.13
CA ALA A 414 -0.05 -16.56 8.43
C ALA A 414 -0.03 -15.11 7.97
N LEU A 415 -1.05 -14.73 7.20
CA LEU A 415 -1.26 -13.38 6.69
C LEU A 415 -2.63 -12.88 7.12
N LYS A 416 -2.77 -11.58 7.35
CA LYS A 416 -4.05 -10.91 7.59
C LYS A 416 -4.24 -9.75 6.63
N LEU A 417 -5.50 -9.45 6.35
CA LEU A 417 -5.90 -8.25 5.64
C LEU A 417 -6.29 -7.15 6.64
N VAL A 418 -5.74 -5.96 6.47
CA VAL A 418 -5.97 -4.79 7.34
C VAL A 418 -6.89 -3.75 6.74
#